data_AF-H8GG14-F1
#
_entry.id   AF-H8GG14-F1
#
_cell.length_a   1.000
_cell.length_b   1.000
_cell.length_c   1.000
_cell.angle_alpha   90.00
_cell.angle_beta   90.00
_cell.angle_gamma   90.00
#
_symmetry.space_group_name_H-M   'P 1'
#
loop_
_entity.id
_entity.type
_entity.pdbx_description
1 polymer ?
#
loop_
_entity_poly.entity_id
_entity_poly.type
_entity_poly.pdbx_seq_one_letter_code
_entity_poly.pdbx_strand_id
1 'polypeptide(L)'
;MQTKNRRFRLPSYRRLLIGLLTSFLTAGCTSLESRLSIEPYTKNKPVRNALEDLAEAYCREKRTETHAQPDFIFTTDGCSRWPDDDWVACCIAHDIAYWCGGSGRDRDYADRELMRCVNAKANGLGNILYAGVRLGGMPWLPTPWRWGYGWDNWPAGYETLPPSPPAPQLFEKLNVYESIERHLNGSAH
;
A
#
# COMPACT_ATOMS: atom_id res chain seq x y z
N MET A 1 47.43 9.94 -51.22
CA MET A 1 46.68 10.68 -50.17
C MET A 1 45.57 9.78 -49.63
N GLN A 2 45.72 9.20 -48.44
CA GLN A 2 44.65 8.44 -47.78
C GLN A 2 44.06 9.26 -46.63
N THR A 3 42.75 9.49 -46.67
CA THR A 3 41.96 10.12 -45.61
C THR A 3 41.67 9.11 -44.50
N LYS A 4 42.29 9.29 -43.33
CA LYS A 4 42.00 8.49 -42.14
C LYS A 4 40.63 8.88 -41.58
N ASN A 5 39.66 8.00 -41.76
CA ASN A 5 38.31 8.10 -41.21
C ASN A 5 38.34 7.93 -39.68
N ARG A 6 38.27 9.03 -38.91
CA ARG A 6 38.21 8.98 -37.44
C ARG A 6 36.78 8.70 -36.98
N ARG A 7 36.48 7.43 -36.68
CA ARG A 7 35.29 7.07 -35.91
C ARG A 7 35.41 7.64 -34.50
N PHE A 8 34.58 8.62 -34.17
CA PHE A 8 34.40 9.11 -32.79
C PHE A 8 33.80 7.99 -31.93
N ARG A 9 34.61 7.37 -31.08
CA ARG A 9 34.13 6.47 -30.02
C ARG A 9 33.74 7.32 -28.81
N LEU A 10 32.45 7.38 -28.52
CA LEU A 10 31.96 7.95 -27.26
C LEU A 10 32.47 7.12 -26.07
N PRO A 11 32.87 7.77 -24.96
CA PRO A 11 33.37 7.08 -23.77
C PRO A 11 32.34 6.11 -23.16
N SER A 12 32.82 4.99 -22.60
CA SER A 12 31.98 3.91 -22.03
C SER A 12 31.00 4.40 -20.96
N TYR A 13 31.38 5.38 -20.14
CA TYR A 13 30.54 5.95 -19.09
C TYR A 13 29.32 6.71 -19.62
N ARG A 14 29.41 7.34 -20.81
CA ARG A 14 28.26 7.99 -21.46
C ARG A 14 27.26 6.98 -22.00
N ARG A 15 27.71 5.80 -22.44
CA ARG A 15 26.82 4.71 -22.85
C ARG A 15 26.11 4.08 -21.65
N LEU A 16 26.80 3.98 -20.51
CA LEU A 16 26.24 3.47 -19.26
C LEU A 16 25.18 4.43 -18.69
N LEU A 17 25.46 5.74 -18.69
CA LEU A 17 24.53 6.78 -18.24
C LEU A 17 23.28 6.86 -19.14
N ILE A 18 23.44 6.78 -20.46
CA ILE A 18 22.30 6.73 -21.39
C ILE A 18 21.50 5.43 -21.17
N GLY A 19 22.15 4.30 -20.94
CA GLY A 19 21.49 3.03 -20.61
C GLY A 19 20.66 3.09 -19.32
N LEU A 20 21.24 3.67 -18.25
CA LEU A 20 20.56 3.88 -16.97
C LEU A 20 19.37 4.85 -17.11
N LEU A 21 19.50 5.94 -17.87
CA LEU A 21 18.41 6.87 -18.17
C LEU A 21 17.30 6.24 -19.02
N THR A 22 17.63 5.37 -19.98
CA THR A 22 16.63 4.67 -20.80
C THR A 22 15.84 3.63 -20.01
N SER A 23 16.45 2.94 -19.04
CA SER A 23 15.73 2.01 -18.16
C SER A 23 14.73 2.70 -17.22
N PHE A 24 15.02 3.94 -16.81
CA PHE A 24 14.07 4.73 -16.01
C PHE A 24 12.85 5.22 -16.82
N LEU A 25 13.01 5.46 -18.13
CA LEU A 25 11.94 5.94 -18.99
C LEU A 25 11.00 4.83 -19.48
N THR A 26 11.49 3.59 -19.65
CA THR A 26 10.64 2.46 -20.09
C THR A 26 9.89 1.77 -18.96
N ALA A 27 10.27 1.98 -17.69
CA ALA A 27 9.53 1.47 -16.53
C ALA A 27 8.26 2.28 -16.21
N GLY A 28 8.05 3.43 -16.87
CA GLY A 28 6.86 4.28 -16.69
C GLY A 28 5.61 3.82 -17.46
N CYS A 29 5.75 2.83 -18.35
CA CYS A 29 4.68 2.38 -19.25
C CYS A 29 4.42 0.86 -19.21
N THR A 30 4.84 0.16 -18.16
CA THR A 30 4.25 -1.16 -17.89
C THR A 30 2.84 -0.93 -17.37
N SER A 31 1.89 -1.59 -18.00
CA SER A 31 0.46 -1.35 -17.93
C SER A 31 -0.10 -1.16 -16.52
N LEU A 32 -1.15 -0.34 -16.46
CA LEU A 32 -2.14 -0.20 -15.39
C LEU A 32 -2.85 -1.52 -15.02
N GLU A 33 -2.38 -2.67 -15.50
CA GLU A 33 -2.92 -4.02 -15.29
C GLU A 33 -2.53 -4.64 -13.95
N SER A 34 -1.56 -4.07 -13.21
CA SER A 34 -1.26 -4.52 -11.85
C SER A 34 -2.33 -4.08 -10.82
N ARG A 35 -3.48 -3.54 -11.27
CA ARG A 35 -4.59 -3.04 -10.45
C ARG A 35 -5.60 -4.11 -10.01
N LEU A 36 -5.30 -5.40 -10.09
CA LEU A 36 -6.27 -6.43 -9.76
C LEU A 36 -5.65 -7.46 -8.81
N SER A 37 -5.93 -7.19 -7.54
CA SER A 37 -5.88 -8.02 -6.35
C SER A 37 -5.19 -9.38 -6.44
N ILE A 38 -4.19 -9.55 -5.56
CA ILE A 38 -3.58 -10.85 -5.24
C ILE A 38 -4.65 -11.92 -5.14
N GLU A 39 -4.43 -13.06 -5.81
CA GLU A 39 -5.16 -14.28 -5.50
C GLU A 39 -5.02 -14.57 -4.00
N PRO A 40 -6.13 -14.75 -3.25
CA PRO A 40 -7.46 -15.13 -3.76
C PRO A 40 -8.46 -13.98 -4.00
N TYR A 41 -8.13 -12.70 -3.82
CA TYR A 41 -9.10 -11.59 -3.89
C TYR A 41 -9.76 -11.36 -5.27
N THR A 42 -9.16 -11.80 -6.38
CA THR A 42 -9.78 -11.68 -7.71
C THR A 42 -10.79 -12.81 -7.97
N LYS A 43 -10.60 -14.00 -7.39
CA LYS A 43 -11.44 -15.19 -7.64
C LYS A 43 -12.41 -15.53 -6.49
N ASN A 44 -12.07 -15.20 -5.25
CA ASN A 44 -12.84 -15.55 -4.06
C ASN A 44 -13.70 -14.37 -3.59
N LYS A 45 -14.88 -14.21 -4.22
CA LYS A 45 -15.83 -13.14 -3.87
C LYS A 45 -16.25 -13.14 -2.39
N PRO A 46 -16.53 -14.28 -1.74
CA PRO A 46 -16.83 -14.31 -0.30
C PRO A 46 -15.73 -13.68 0.56
N VAL A 47 -14.47 -14.06 0.34
CA VAL A 47 -13.32 -13.51 1.08
C VAL A 47 -13.18 -12.01 0.82
N ARG A 48 -13.30 -11.57 -0.44
CA ARG A 48 -13.26 -10.15 -0.79
C ARG A 48 -14.34 -9.35 -0.06
N ASN A 49 -15.59 -9.79 -0.11
CA ASN A 49 -16.70 -9.10 0.54
C ASN A 49 -16.48 -8.99 2.06
N ALA A 50 -16.00 -10.05 2.71
CA ALA A 50 -15.73 -10.02 4.15
C ALA A 50 -14.64 -8.99 4.53
N LEU A 51 -13.69 -8.74 3.63
CA LEU A 51 -12.61 -7.77 3.83
C LEU A 51 -13.07 -6.34 3.54
N GLU A 52 -13.97 -6.17 2.56
CA GLU A 52 -14.72 -4.92 2.35
C GLU A 52 -15.54 -4.56 3.61
N ASP A 53 -16.31 -5.51 4.15
CA ASP A 53 -17.11 -5.33 5.39
C ASP A 53 -16.22 -4.98 6.59
N LEU A 54 -15.07 -5.64 6.73
CA LEU A 54 -14.10 -5.37 7.79
C LEU A 54 -13.49 -3.96 7.66
N ALA A 55 -13.17 -3.54 6.44
CA ALA A 55 -12.62 -2.21 6.18
C ALA A 55 -13.65 -1.11 6.51
N GLU A 56 -14.90 -1.31 6.08
CA GLU A 56 -16.01 -0.40 6.41
C GLU A 56 -16.24 -0.31 7.92
N ALA A 57 -16.21 -1.44 8.64
CA ALA A 57 -16.35 -1.48 10.10
C ALA A 57 -15.21 -0.70 10.78
N TYR A 58 -13.97 -0.90 10.34
CA TYR A 58 -12.82 -0.12 10.81
C TYR A 58 -13.02 1.37 10.59
N CYS A 59 -13.42 1.77 9.38
CA CYS A 59 -13.53 3.19 9.06
C CYS A 59 -14.72 3.85 9.79
N ARG A 60 -15.82 3.12 9.96
CA ARG A 60 -16.97 3.55 10.77
C ARG A 60 -16.59 3.82 12.22
N GLU A 61 -15.81 2.94 12.84
CA GLU A 61 -15.36 3.15 14.23
C GLU A 61 -14.26 4.20 14.37
N LYS A 62 -13.45 4.40 13.34
CA LYS A 62 -12.53 5.51 13.31
C LYS A 62 -13.26 6.86 13.19
N ARG A 63 -14.32 6.91 12.39
CA ARG A 63 -15.03 8.14 11.99
C ARG A 63 -16.38 8.30 12.68
N THR A 64 -16.60 7.67 13.83
CA THR A 64 -17.89 7.61 14.53
C THR A 64 -18.54 8.98 14.70
N GLU A 65 -17.76 10.04 15.00
CA GLU A 65 -18.32 11.39 15.18
C GLU A 65 -18.76 12.06 13.87
N THR A 66 -18.06 11.80 12.77
CA THR A 66 -18.34 12.42 11.47
C THR A 66 -19.33 11.62 10.64
N HIS A 67 -19.48 10.33 10.93
CA HIS A 67 -20.19 9.33 10.14
C HIS A 67 -19.77 9.24 8.66
N ALA A 68 -18.64 9.84 8.28
CA ALA A 68 -18.14 9.82 6.92
C ALA A 68 -17.58 8.43 6.56
N GLN A 69 -17.78 8.00 5.32
CA GLN A 69 -17.21 6.78 4.73
C GLN A 69 -16.48 7.14 3.43
N PRO A 70 -15.43 6.39 3.04
CA PRO A 70 -14.73 6.63 1.78
C PRO A 70 -15.64 6.46 0.56
N ASP A 71 -15.39 7.24 -0.50
CA ASP A 71 -16.18 7.27 -1.74
C ASP A 71 -16.02 5.99 -2.59
N PHE A 72 -14.85 5.36 -2.48
CA PHE A 72 -14.51 4.14 -3.21
C PHE A 72 -14.60 2.91 -2.31
N ILE A 73 -15.06 1.80 -2.88
CA ILE A 73 -15.03 0.48 -2.22
C ILE A 73 -13.59 0.11 -1.86
N PHE A 74 -13.41 -0.53 -0.71
CA PHE A 74 -12.11 -1.03 -0.27
C PHE A 74 -11.50 -1.98 -1.30
N THR A 75 -10.22 -1.78 -1.61
CA THR A 75 -9.43 -2.67 -2.45
C THR A 75 -8.05 -2.83 -1.86
N THR A 76 -7.42 -3.98 -2.04
CA THR A 76 -6.04 -4.25 -1.61
C THR A 76 -5.32 -5.01 -2.72
N ASP A 77 -4.03 -4.69 -2.91
CA ASP A 77 -3.10 -5.42 -3.76
C ASP A 77 -2.03 -6.16 -2.95
N GLY A 78 -2.25 -6.32 -1.63
CA GLY A 78 -1.30 -6.93 -0.73
C GLY A 78 -0.21 -5.97 -0.34
N CYS A 79 1.04 -6.41 -0.42
CA CYS A 79 2.18 -5.56 -0.16
C CYS A 79 2.54 -4.79 -1.43
N SER A 80 1.92 -3.63 -1.67
CA SER A 80 2.14 -2.85 -2.90
C SER A 80 3.62 -2.69 -3.27
N ARG A 81 4.02 -3.17 -4.45
CA ARG A 81 5.42 -3.17 -4.95
C ARG A 81 6.44 -3.89 -4.05
N TRP A 82 5.98 -4.84 -3.26
CA TRP A 82 6.78 -5.69 -2.40
C TRP A 82 6.27 -7.14 -2.51
N PRO A 83 7.10 -8.17 -2.30
CA PRO A 83 6.62 -9.54 -2.33
C PRO A 83 5.58 -9.83 -1.23
N ASP A 84 4.53 -10.56 -1.59
CA ASP A 84 3.62 -11.18 -0.62
C ASP A 84 4.22 -12.51 -0.13
N ASP A 85 4.07 -12.77 1.17
CA ASP A 85 4.57 -13.95 1.87
C ASP A 85 3.75 -14.10 3.18
N ASP A 86 4.27 -14.78 4.20
CA ASP A 86 3.64 -14.96 5.52
C ASP A 86 3.14 -13.65 6.18
N TRP A 87 3.67 -12.49 5.76
CA TRP A 87 3.31 -11.15 6.23
C TRP A 87 2.18 -10.46 5.45
N VAL A 88 1.56 -11.10 4.44
CA VAL A 88 0.52 -10.46 3.61
C VAL A 88 -0.66 -9.93 4.45
N ALA A 89 -1.03 -10.61 5.53
CA ALA A 89 -2.06 -10.13 6.46
C ALA A 89 -1.70 -8.78 7.11
N CYS A 90 -0.40 -8.51 7.32
CA CYS A 90 0.08 -7.20 7.80
C CYS A 90 -0.17 -6.09 6.78
N CYS A 91 0.04 -6.38 5.50
CA CYS A 91 -0.17 -5.41 4.42
C CYS A 91 -1.66 -5.15 4.19
N ILE A 92 -2.51 -6.17 4.20
CA ILE A 92 -3.97 -5.99 4.09
C ILE A 92 -4.53 -5.14 5.24
N ALA A 93 -4.09 -5.38 6.48
CA ALA A 93 -4.50 -4.54 7.61
C ALA A 93 -4.03 -3.08 7.46
N HIS A 94 -2.83 -2.88 6.93
CA HIS A 94 -2.30 -1.55 6.63
C HIS A 94 -3.10 -0.83 5.54
N ASP A 95 -3.48 -1.55 4.47
CA ASP A 95 -4.35 -1.06 3.41
C ASP A 95 -5.72 -0.61 3.94
N ILE A 96 -6.32 -1.34 4.88
CA ILE A 96 -7.59 -0.92 5.52
C ILE A 96 -7.45 0.47 6.15
N ALA A 97 -6.35 0.72 6.87
CA ALA A 97 -6.10 2.02 7.48
C ALA A 97 -5.81 3.10 6.42
N TYR A 98 -5.06 2.76 5.37
CA TYR A 98 -4.73 3.66 4.26
C TYR A 98 -5.96 4.04 3.43
N TRP A 99 -6.84 3.09 3.16
CA TRP A 99 -8.12 3.33 2.50
C TRP A 99 -8.96 4.32 3.28
N CYS A 100 -9.11 4.08 4.59
CA CYS A 100 -9.90 4.95 5.45
C CYS A 100 -9.29 6.36 5.60
N GLY A 101 -7.98 6.51 5.50
CA GLY A 101 -7.30 7.81 5.57
C GLY A 101 -7.39 8.44 6.96
N GLY A 102 -7.32 9.78 7.06
CA GLY A 102 -7.36 10.53 8.32
C GLY A 102 -6.13 11.41 8.57
N SER A 103 -5.76 11.60 9.83
CA SER A 103 -4.69 12.51 10.23
C SER A 103 -3.28 11.96 9.96
N GLY A 104 -2.27 12.83 9.95
CA GLY A 104 -0.87 12.39 9.82
C GLY A 104 -0.39 11.52 10.98
N ARG A 105 -1.01 11.66 12.16
CA ARG A 105 -0.74 10.80 13.33
C ARG A 105 -1.30 9.41 13.11
N ASP A 106 -2.49 9.29 12.54
CA ASP A 106 -3.08 7.98 12.24
C ASP A 106 -2.22 7.22 11.23
N ARG A 107 -1.67 7.92 10.23
CA ARG A 107 -0.73 7.32 9.28
C ARG A 107 0.52 6.81 9.98
N ASP A 108 1.10 7.58 10.90
CA ASP A 108 2.27 7.13 11.67
C ASP A 108 1.94 5.88 12.52
N TYR A 109 0.76 5.80 13.13
CA TYR A 109 0.31 4.60 13.83
C TYR A 109 0.15 3.40 12.90
N ALA A 110 -0.50 3.57 11.74
CA ALA A 110 -0.66 2.50 10.75
C ALA A 110 0.70 1.99 10.26
N ASP A 111 1.61 2.90 9.91
CA ASP A 111 2.94 2.54 9.40
C ASP A 111 3.79 1.81 10.46
N ARG A 112 3.76 2.25 11.73
CA ARG A 112 4.46 1.58 12.83
C ARG A 112 3.87 0.20 13.14
N GLU A 113 2.56 0.05 13.00
CA GLU A 113 1.92 -1.23 13.22
C GLU A 113 2.28 -2.23 12.10
N LEU A 114 2.34 -1.78 10.84
CA LEU A 114 2.90 -2.57 9.74
C LEU A 114 4.34 -3.03 10.07
N MET A 115 5.19 -2.11 10.51
CA MET A 115 6.57 -2.42 10.91
C MET A 115 6.62 -3.52 11.98
N ARG A 116 5.80 -3.38 13.03
CA ARG A 116 5.74 -4.34 14.15
C ARG A 116 5.25 -5.71 13.69
N CYS A 117 4.14 -5.75 12.96
CA CYS A 117 3.51 -6.97 12.46
C CYS A 117 4.47 -7.75 11.55
N VAL A 118 5.11 -7.07 10.60
CA VAL A 118 6.05 -7.72 9.68
C VAL A 118 7.28 -8.19 10.43
N ASN A 119 7.85 -7.40 11.35
CA ASN A 119 9.04 -7.84 12.11
C ASN A 119 8.77 -9.06 13.02
N ALA A 120 7.51 -9.28 13.43
CA ALA A 120 7.12 -10.49 14.17
C ALA A 120 7.16 -11.75 13.29
N LYS A 121 7.02 -11.61 11.97
CA LYS A 121 7.01 -12.71 10.99
C LYS A 121 8.36 -12.86 10.26
N ALA A 122 8.99 -11.74 9.92
CA ALA A 122 10.28 -11.65 9.26
C ALA A 122 11.09 -10.48 9.82
N ASN A 123 11.94 -10.77 10.81
CA ASN A 123 12.70 -9.76 11.54
C ASN A 123 13.57 -8.90 10.61
N GLY A 124 13.50 -7.59 10.77
CA GLY A 124 14.23 -6.60 9.97
C GLY A 124 13.45 -6.09 8.77
N LEU A 125 12.65 -6.93 8.10
CA LEU A 125 11.90 -6.53 6.89
C LEU A 125 10.85 -5.46 7.18
N GLY A 126 10.24 -5.48 8.37
CA GLY A 126 9.27 -4.46 8.77
C GLY A 126 9.85 -3.05 8.78
N ASN A 127 11.14 -2.89 9.09
CA ASN A 127 11.81 -1.58 9.06
C ASN A 127 11.98 -1.06 7.63
N ILE A 128 12.24 -1.96 6.68
CA ILE A 128 12.37 -1.61 5.25
C ILE A 128 11.00 -1.18 4.71
N LEU A 129 9.95 -1.97 5.00
CA LEU A 129 8.58 -1.63 4.64
C LEU A 129 8.14 -0.31 5.28
N TYR A 130 8.44 -0.07 6.55
CA TYR A 130 8.20 1.22 7.22
C TYR A 130 8.80 2.39 6.44
N ALA A 131 10.09 2.32 6.11
CA ALA A 131 10.74 3.37 5.33
C ALA A 131 10.08 3.56 3.96
N GLY A 132 9.71 2.46 3.30
CA GLY A 132 8.97 2.45 2.04
C GLY A 132 7.64 3.20 2.13
N VAL A 133 6.77 2.85 3.08
CA VAL A 133 5.44 3.47 3.22
C VAL A 133 5.52 4.91 3.73
N ARG A 134 6.53 5.25 4.55
CA ARG A 134 6.75 6.64 4.99
C ARG A 134 7.01 7.58 3.82
N LEU A 135 7.73 7.11 2.80
CA LEU A 135 8.12 7.88 1.61
C LEU A 135 7.13 7.72 0.45
N GLY A 136 6.62 6.52 0.20
CA GLY A 136 5.80 6.18 -0.96
C GLY A 136 4.28 6.20 -0.72
N GLY A 137 3.85 6.35 0.52
CA GLY A 137 2.44 6.34 0.95
C GLY A 137 1.84 7.72 1.26
N MET A 138 2.53 8.80 0.89
CA MET A 138 2.07 10.17 1.17
C MET A 138 0.79 10.52 0.38
N PRO A 139 -0.16 11.29 0.96
CA PRO A 139 -1.50 11.47 0.38
C PRO A 139 -1.53 12.30 -0.92
N TRP A 140 -0.51 13.12 -1.18
CA TRP A 140 -0.38 13.90 -2.41
C TRP A 140 0.30 13.15 -3.56
N LEU A 141 0.84 11.95 -3.32
CA LEU A 141 1.47 11.17 -4.38
C LEU A 141 0.39 10.58 -5.31
N PRO A 142 0.63 10.54 -6.64
CA PRO A 142 -0.28 9.94 -7.60
C PRO A 142 -0.21 8.40 -7.58
N THR A 143 -0.05 7.80 -6.40
CA THR A 143 0.01 6.35 -6.22
C THR A 143 -1.38 5.81 -5.85
N PRO A 144 -1.75 4.60 -6.32
CA PRO A 144 -3.03 4.01 -5.97
C PRO A 144 -3.09 3.53 -4.51
N TRP A 145 -1.95 3.24 -3.87
CA TRP A 145 -1.81 2.85 -2.45
C TRP A 145 -1.50 4.04 -1.50
N ARG A 146 -1.77 5.28 -1.92
CA ARG A 146 -1.50 6.47 -1.09
C ARG A 146 -2.39 6.50 0.16
N TRP A 147 -1.97 7.23 1.19
CA TRP A 147 -2.85 7.53 2.33
C TRP A 147 -4.15 8.22 1.86
N GLY A 148 -5.29 7.71 2.29
CA GLY A 148 -6.61 8.19 1.90
C GLY A 148 -7.03 7.79 0.48
N TYR A 149 -6.54 6.67 -0.08
CA TYR A 149 -6.89 6.28 -1.45
C TYR A 149 -8.38 5.93 -1.65
N GLY A 150 -9.14 5.73 -0.57
CA GLY A 150 -10.59 5.52 -0.62
C GLY A 150 -11.40 6.77 -0.95
N TRP A 151 -10.78 7.95 -1.00
CA TRP A 151 -11.46 9.24 -1.20
C TRP A 151 -11.19 9.81 -2.60
N ASP A 152 -12.20 10.46 -3.19
CA ASP A 152 -12.15 11.00 -4.56
C ASP A 152 -11.38 12.32 -4.72
N ASN A 153 -11.01 12.94 -3.61
CA ASN A 153 -10.48 14.30 -3.51
C ASN A 153 -8.95 14.42 -3.70
N TRP A 154 -8.34 13.59 -4.56
CA TRP A 154 -6.89 13.64 -4.79
C TRP A 154 -6.45 14.87 -5.63
N PRO A 155 -5.32 15.54 -5.30
CA PRO A 155 -4.43 15.30 -4.16
C PRO A 155 -5.04 15.76 -2.84
N ALA A 156 -5.21 14.81 -1.93
CA ALA A 156 -5.73 15.05 -0.60
C ALA A 156 -4.58 15.35 0.37
N GLY A 157 -4.90 16.07 1.45
CA GLY A 157 -4.01 16.29 2.59
C GLY A 157 -4.26 15.29 3.71
N TYR A 158 -3.72 15.60 4.88
CA TYR A 158 -4.15 14.97 6.13
C TYR A 158 -5.41 15.66 6.64
N GLU A 159 -6.34 14.88 7.16
CA GLU A 159 -7.59 15.41 7.72
C GLU A 159 -7.43 15.83 9.18
N THR A 160 -8.18 16.85 9.57
CA THR A 160 -8.42 17.21 10.97
C THR A 160 -9.66 16.49 11.48
N LEU A 161 -9.47 15.24 11.90
CA LEU A 161 -10.53 14.45 12.52
C LEU A 161 -10.58 14.70 14.04
N PRO A 162 -11.75 14.53 14.66
CA PRO A 162 -11.83 14.35 16.10
C PRO A 162 -10.91 13.22 16.58
N PRO A 163 -10.50 13.21 17.87
CA PRO A 163 -9.68 12.14 18.41
C PRO A 163 -10.36 10.78 18.20
N SER A 164 -9.70 9.88 17.48
CA SER A 164 -10.11 8.49 17.31
C SER A 164 -9.11 7.56 18.00
N PRO A 165 -9.53 6.35 18.40
CA PRO A 165 -8.59 5.35 18.89
C PRO A 165 -7.48 5.07 17.85
N PRO A 166 -6.22 4.92 18.28
CA PRO A 166 -5.12 4.54 17.39
C PRO A 166 -5.40 3.23 16.63
N ALA A 167 -4.80 3.07 15.44
CA ALA A 167 -4.97 1.88 14.61
C ALA A 167 -4.79 0.54 15.36
N PRO A 168 -3.79 0.35 16.24
CA PRO A 168 -3.67 -0.89 17.02
C PRO A 168 -4.90 -1.21 17.88
N GLN A 169 -5.53 -0.20 18.50
CA GLN A 169 -6.72 -0.41 19.34
C GLN A 169 -7.95 -0.77 18.49
N LEU A 170 -8.10 -0.16 17.32
CA LEU A 170 -9.17 -0.51 16.40
C LEU A 170 -8.97 -1.92 15.81
N PHE A 171 -7.74 -2.28 15.46
CA PHE A 171 -7.41 -3.60 14.96
C PHE A 171 -7.66 -4.70 15.99
N GLU A 172 -7.31 -4.45 17.25
CA GLU A 172 -7.62 -5.34 18.37
C GLU A 172 -9.13 -5.46 18.57
N LYS A 173 -9.84 -4.32 18.70
CA LYS A 173 -11.30 -4.30 18.93
C LYS A 173 -12.08 -5.06 17.86
N LEU A 174 -11.63 -5.01 16.61
CA LEU A 174 -12.31 -5.63 15.48
C LEU A 174 -11.72 -6.99 15.09
N ASN A 175 -10.76 -7.52 15.86
CA ASN A 175 -10.03 -8.76 15.56
C ASN A 175 -9.56 -8.81 14.09
N VAL A 176 -8.97 -7.70 13.60
CA VAL A 176 -8.64 -7.52 12.17
C VAL A 176 -7.67 -8.60 11.69
N TYR A 177 -6.58 -8.82 12.41
CA TYR A 177 -5.56 -9.81 12.02
C TYR A 177 -6.10 -11.23 11.99
N GLU A 178 -6.78 -11.66 13.06
CA GLU A 178 -7.37 -13.00 13.13
C GLU A 178 -8.41 -13.20 12.02
N SER A 179 -9.21 -12.16 11.75
CA SER A 179 -10.18 -12.20 10.65
C SER A 179 -9.48 -12.35 9.31
N ILE A 180 -8.47 -11.53 9.00
CA ILE A 180 -7.71 -11.66 7.74
C ILE A 180 -7.09 -13.06 7.62
N GLU A 181 -6.38 -13.54 8.64
CA GLU A 181 -5.72 -14.85 8.62
C GLU A 181 -6.71 -16.01 8.46
N ARG A 182 -7.87 -15.96 9.12
CA ARG A 182 -8.94 -16.96 8.96
C ARG A 182 -9.45 -17.03 7.53
N HIS A 183 -9.64 -15.87 6.89
CA HIS A 183 -10.08 -15.78 5.50
C HIS A 183 -9.01 -16.26 4.52
N LEU A 184 -7.74 -15.92 4.75
CA LEU A 184 -6.62 -16.36 3.91
C LEU A 184 -6.39 -17.88 4.01
N ASN A 185 -6.60 -18.46 5.19
CA ASN A 185 -6.41 -19.89 5.43
C ASN A 185 -7.65 -20.75 5.08
N GLY A 186 -8.69 -20.17 4.47
CA GLY A 186 -9.84 -20.91 3.96
C GLY A 186 -10.81 -21.47 5.02
N SER A 187 -10.79 -20.94 6.25
CA SER A 187 -11.74 -21.36 7.29
C SER A 187 -13.08 -20.63 7.14
N ALA A 188 -13.81 -20.97 6.08
CA ALA A 188 -15.26 -20.83 6.09
C ALA A 188 -15.81 -22.03 6.89
N HIS A 189 -16.28 -21.77 8.10
CA HIS A 189 -17.26 -22.66 8.74
C HIS A 189 -18.65 -22.33 8.23
#